data_AF-A0A3P6SQV1-F1
#
_entry.id   AF-A0A3P6SQV1-F1
#
_cell.length_a   1.000
_cell.length_b   1.000
_cell.length_c   1.000
_cell.angle_alpha   90.00
_cell.angle_beta   90.00
_cell.angle_gamma   90.00
#
_symmetry.space_group_name_H-M   'P 1'
#
loop_
_entity.id
_entity.type
_entity.pdbx_description
1 polymer ?
#
loop_
_entity_poly.entity_id
_entity_poly.type
_entity_poly.pdbx_seq_one_letter_code
_entity_poly.pdbx_strand_id
1 'polypeptide(L)'
;EEKRLLTMESRDDPRVQEVIQLLIHWLNYELASQRIVVKHIQEDLYDGQIIQKLTEKLANIKIEVPEVSQSEEGQRQKLHKVIETVNRIIAQGQYEKAKWNADLIHNKDTVAIIQLLVAIAVFFRAPVRFPEYVNAQILVVQKKDNQLKSRYITEQLTTTQPELGVKGERDAFDTLFDYGPDKLAHVKSSLLAFCNKHLNKINLEVTDLENQFKDGVYLVLLMGLLEGYFVPLYNFDLQALTYDQKIQNVTFAYQLMYEADFQRPRARVQDIVNGDLKSTLRILHSLFTRYKHV
;
A
#
# COMPACT_ATOMS: atom_id res chain seq x y z
N GLU A 1 25.40 -20.58 -18.36
CA GLU A 1 24.98 -19.22 -17.99
C GLU A 1 23.70 -18.89 -18.74
N GLU A 2 22.65 -18.52 -18.01
CA GLU A 2 21.36 -18.11 -18.57
C GLU A 2 21.22 -16.61 -18.33
N LYS A 3 21.02 -15.83 -19.41
CA LYS A 3 20.76 -14.39 -19.31
C LYS A 3 19.34 -14.11 -19.77
N ARG A 4 18.61 -13.34 -18.96
CA ARG A 4 17.25 -12.90 -19.22
C ARG A 4 17.28 -11.40 -19.48
N LEU A 5 16.87 -11.00 -20.67
CA LEU A 5 16.88 -9.60 -21.10
C LEU A 5 15.47 -9.21 -21.52
N LEU A 6 15.01 -8.05 -21.07
CA LEU A 6 13.78 -7.45 -21.57
C LEU A 6 13.94 -7.12 -23.06
N THR A 7 12.98 -7.50 -23.90
CA THR A 7 13.04 -7.15 -25.33
C THR A 7 12.87 -5.64 -25.52
N MET A 8 13.41 -5.09 -26.61
CA MET A 8 13.24 -3.66 -26.92
C MET A 8 11.76 -3.29 -27.04
N GLU A 9 10.98 -4.15 -27.69
CA GLU A 9 9.52 -4.01 -27.83
C GLU A 9 8.80 -3.87 -26.48
N SER A 10 9.17 -4.67 -25.48
CA SER A 10 8.57 -4.58 -24.13
C SER A 10 9.17 -3.46 -23.29
N ARG A 11 10.39 -3.02 -23.56
CA ARG A 11 11.01 -1.86 -22.91
C ARG A 11 10.38 -0.55 -23.38
N ASP A 12 9.99 -0.50 -24.65
CA ASP A 12 9.34 0.66 -25.28
C ASP A 12 7.81 0.61 -25.17
N ASP A 13 7.25 -0.47 -24.62
CA ASP A 13 5.81 -0.59 -24.34
C ASP A 13 5.39 0.47 -23.30
N PRO A 14 4.46 1.39 -23.64
CA PRO A 14 3.99 2.43 -22.75
C PRO A 14 3.42 1.90 -21.42
N ARG A 15 2.78 0.72 -21.44
CA ARG A 15 2.18 0.11 -20.24
C ARG A 15 3.25 -0.44 -19.30
N VAL A 16 4.32 -1.00 -19.84
CA VAL A 16 5.46 -1.46 -19.04
C VAL A 16 6.18 -0.26 -18.44
N GLN A 17 6.37 0.81 -19.22
CA GLN A 17 6.95 2.07 -18.72
C GLN A 17 6.11 2.71 -17.62
N GLU A 18 4.77 2.71 -17.77
CA GLU A 18 3.84 3.18 -16.75
C GLU A 18 4.01 2.40 -15.43
N VAL A 19 4.08 1.07 -15.48
CA VAL A 19 4.33 0.23 -14.29
C VAL A 19 5.65 0.61 -13.62
N ILE A 20 6.72 0.78 -14.41
CA ILE A 20 8.03 1.17 -13.90
C ILE A 20 7.97 2.55 -13.23
N GLN A 21 7.32 3.54 -13.85
CA GLN A 21 7.18 4.88 -13.30
C GLN A 21 6.37 4.88 -12.00
N LEU A 22 5.26 4.14 -11.96
CA LEU A 22 4.44 3.98 -10.74
C LEU A 22 5.24 3.35 -9.60
N LEU A 23 6.04 2.32 -9.90
CA LEU A 23 6.93 1.70 -8.91
C LEU A 23 7.99 2.67 -8.40
N ILE A 24 8.64 3.43 -9.29
CA ILE A 24 9.64 4.44 -8.90
C ILE A 24 9.00 5.51 -8.02
N HIS A 25 7.84 6.04 -8.42
CA HIS A 25 7.13 7.05 -7.66
C HIS A 25 6.79 6.55 -6.25
N TRP A 26 6.27 5.33 -6.16
CA TRP A 26 5.96 4.69 -4.89
C TRP A 26 7.19 4.46 -4.01
N LEU A 27 8.26 3.91 -4.57
CA LEU A 27 9.52 3.70 -3.85
C LEU A 27 10.06 5.01 -3.29
N ASN A 28 10.06 6.07 -4.10
CA ASN A 28 10.51 7.40 -3.69
C ASN A 28 9.62 7.99 -2.60
N TYR A 29 8.31 7.85 -2.70
CA TYR A 29 7.38 8.30 -1.68
C TYR A 29 7.59 7.56 -0.35
N GLU A 30 7.67 6.22 -0.40
CA GLU A 30 7.89 5.41 0.79
C GLU A 30 9.27 5.59 1.40
N LEU A 31 10.31 5.85 0.61
CA LEU A 31 11.68 5.97 1.14
C LEU A 31 12.14 7.43 1.30
N ALA A 32 11.27 8.41 1.05
CA ALA A 32 11.56 9.84 1.20
C ALA A 32 12.07 10.19 2.61
N SER A 33 11.49 9.59 3.66
CA SER A 33 11.91 9.81 5.05
C SER A 33 13.35 9.33 5.33
N GLN A 34 13.86 8.41 4.51
CA GLN A 34 15.23 7.88 4.60
C GLN A 34 16.19 8.56 3.61
N ARG A 35 15.72 9.61 2.89
CA ARG A 35 16.49 10.34 1.87
C ARG A 35 16.99 9.47 0.72
N ILE A 36 16.26 8.39 0.40
CA ILE A 36 16.59 7.50 -0.72
C ILE A 36 15.81 7.97 -1.95
N VAL A 37 16.50 8.05 -3.10
CA VAL A 37 15.91 8.41 -4.39
C VAL A 37 16.28 7.35 -5.43
N VAL A 38 15.27 6.65 -5.93
CA VAL A 38 15.31 5.68 -7.02
C VAL A 38 15.04 6.39 -8.34
N LYS A 39 15.87 6.12 -9.35
CA LYS A 39 15.72 6.59 -10.73
C LYS A 39 15.62 5.42 -11.71
N HIS A 40 16.36 4.35 -11.47
CA HIS A 40 16.46 3.21 -12.36
C HIS A 40 16.33 1.93 -11.56
N ILE A 41 15.17 1.26 -11.66
CA ILE A 41 14.90 0.07 -10.84
C ILE A 41 15.92 -1.06 -11.05
N GLN A 42 16.54 -1.15 -12.23
CA GLN A 42 17.54 -2.18 -12.55
C GLN A 42 18.90 -1.90 -11.90
N GLU A 43 19.28 -0.63 -11.84
CA GLU A 43 20.60 -0.17 -11.38
C GLU A 43 20.60 0.18 -9.89
N ASP A 44 19.44 0.54 -9.34
CA ASP A 44 19.33 0.97 -7.95
C ASP A 44 18.95 -0.18 -7.00
N LEU A 45 18.34 -1.28 -7.50
CA LEU A 45 17.87 -2.39 -6.65
C LEU A 45 18.73 -3.65 -6.70
N TYR A 46 19.71 -3.75 -7.62
CA TYR A 46 20.49 -4.98 -7.83
C TYR A 46 21.29 -5.42 -6.59
N ASP A 47 21.71 -4.48 -5.76
CA ASP A 47 22.48 -4.72 -4.52
C ASP A 47 21.61 -5.10 -3.31
N GLY A 48 20.29 -5.04 -3.47
CA GLY A 48 19.31 -5.36 -2.42
C GLY A 48 19.12 -4.33 -1.32
N GLN A 49 19.85 -3.20 -1.32
CA GLN A 49 19.78 -2.21 -0.24
C GLN A 49 18.41 -1.53 -0.18
N ILE A 50 17.86 -1.17 -1.33
CA ILE A 50 16.57 -0.49 -1.43
C ILE A 50 15.44 -1.47 -1.06
N ILE A 51 15.53 -2.72 -1.51
CA ILE A 51 14.58 -3.78 -1.16
C ILE A 51 14.59 -4.03 0.36
N GLN A 52 15.77 -4.06 0.98
CA GLN A 52 15.91 -4.16 2.43
C GLN A 52 15.19 -3.02 3.14
N LYS A 53 15.54 -1.75 2.84
CA LYS A 53 14.96 -0.58 3.53
C LYS A 53 13.45 -0.46 3.33
N LEU A 54 12.96 -0.82 2.14
CA LEU A 54 11.54 -0.87 1.84
C LEU A 54 10.85 -1.93 2.72
N THR A 55 11.41 -3.13 2.79
CA THR A 55 10.84 -4.24 3.57
C THR A 55 10.87 -3.93 5.07
N GLU A 56 11.98 -3.41 5.59
CA GLU A 56 12.12 -2.99 6.99
C GLU A 56 11.05 -1.95 7.36
N LYS A 57 10.84 -0.94 6.49
CA LYS A 57 9.82 0.10 6.72
C LYS A 57 8.40 -0.47 6.65
N LEU A 58 8.07 -1.26 5.63
CA LEU A 58 6.71 -1.75 5.40
C LEU A 58 6.28 -2.82 6.42
N ALA A 59 7.19 -3.71 6.80
CA ALA A 59 6.93 -4.76 7.77
C ALA A 59 7.20 -4.33 9.22
N ASN A 60 7.80 -3.15 9.43
CA ASN A 60 8.26 -2.67 10.74
C ASN A 60 9.18 -3.68 11.45
N ILE A 61 10.11 -4.27 10.68
CA ILE A 61 11.11 -5.23 11.15
C ILE A 61 12.52 -4.69 10.88
N LYS A 62 13.52 -5.28 11.51
CA LYS A 62 14.93 -5.05 11.18
C LYS A 62 15.52 -6.33 10.60
N ILE A 63 16.10 -6.25 9.40
CA ILE A 63 16.74 -7.41 8.77
C ILE A 63 18.19 -7.41 9.24
N GLU A 64 18.62 -8.49 9.90
CA GLU A 64 19.98 -8.65 10.40
C GLU A 64 20.96 -8.94 9.25
N VAL A 65 21.28 -7.90 8.47
CA VAL A 65 22.31 -7.94 7.42
C VAL A 65 23.24 -6.73 7.53
N PRO A 66 24.51 -6.86 7.13
CA PRO A 66 25.42 -5.72 7.06
C PRO A 66 24.87 -4.63 6.13
N GLU A 67 24.95 -3.38 6.56
CA GLU A 67 24.46 -2.24 5.75
C GLU A 67 25.25 -2.12 4.44
N VAL A 68 26.56 -2.35 4.46
CA VAL A 68 27.40 -2.33 3.26
C VAL A 68 28.20 -3.62 3.14
N SER A 69 28.23 -4.18 1.93
CA SER A 69 29.17 -5.25 1.56
C SER A 69 30.00 -4.78 0.37
N GLN A 70 31.32 -4.81 0.51
CA GLN A 70 32.25 -4.42 -0.55
C GLN A 70 32.57 -5.54 -1.53
N SER A 71 32.24 -6.79 -1.21
CA SER A 71 32.45 -7.93 -2.11
C SER A 71 31.16 -8.29 -2.84
N GLU A 72 31.29 -8.69 -4.10
CA GLU A 72 30.19 -9.20 -4.94
C GLU A 72 29.51 -10.40 -4.28
N GLU A 73 30.30 -11.33 -3.73
CA GLU A 73 29.80 -12.50 -3.01
C GLU A 73 29.01 -12.10 -1.75
N GLY A 74 29.48 -11.10 -1.00
CA GLY A 74 28.76 -10.61 0.18
C GLY A 74 27.48 -9.84 -0.17
N GLN A 75 27.44 -9.12 -1.29
CA GLN A 75 26.21 -8.49 -1.80
C GLN A 75 25.18 -9.55 -2.18
N ARG A 76 25.62 -10.62 -2.86
CA ARG A 76 24.79 -11.76 -3.22
C ARG A 76 24.21 -12.47 -1.99
N GLN A 77 25.05 -12.79 -1.00
CA GLN A 77 24.59 -13.43 0.25
C GLN A 77 23.60 -12.55 1.03
N LYS A 78 23.86 -11.24 1.10
CA LYS A 78 22.93 -10.26 1.69
C LYS A 78 21.59 -10.28 0.96
N LEU A 79 21.60 -10.18 -0.36
CA LEU A 79 20.40 -10.19 -1.18
C LEU A 79 19.62 -11.51 -1.02
N HIS A 80 20.30 -12.66 -0.92
CA HIS A 80 19.65 -13.92 -0.58
C HIS A 80 18.86 -13.84 0.73
N LYS A 81 19.47 -13.32 1.81
CA LYS A 81 18.80 -13.18 3.11
C LYS A 81 17.63 -12.19 3.06
N VAL A 82 17.77 -11.09 2.32
CA VAL A 82 16.70 -10.11 2.11
C VAL A 82 15.53 -10.75 1.35
N ILE A 83 15.79 -11.41 0.23
CA ILE A 83 14.76 -12.05 -0.60
C ILE A 83 14.11 -13.21 0.13
N GLU A 84 14.84 -13.99 0.91
CA GLU A 84 14.26 -15.04 1.76
C GLU A 84 13.30 -14.45 2.79
N THR A 85 13.67 -13.34 3.42
CA THR A 85 12.81 -12.63 4.38
C THR A 85 11.56 -12.10 3.70
N VAL A 86 11.70 -11.46 2.55
CA VAL A 86 10.57 -10.97 1.75
C VAL A 86 9.65 -12.11 1.33
N ASN A 87 10.22 -13.20 0.83
CA ASN A 87 9.47 -14.40 0.44
C ASN A 87 8.73 -14.99 1.63
N ARG A 88 9.34 -15.04 2.81
CA ARG A 88 8.68 -15.53 4.03
C ARG A 88 7.47 -14.68 4.42
N ILE A 89 7.58 -13.36 4.25
CA ILE A 89 6.50 -12.41 4.51
C ILE A 89 5.38 -12.59 3.46
N ILE A 90 5.72 -12.64 2.17
CA ILE A 90 4.74 -12.71 1.06
C ILE A 90 4.12 -14.10 0.91
N ALA A 91 4.85 -15.19 1.19
CA ALA A 91 4.40 -16.57 1.00
C ALA A 91 3.25 -16.98 1.93
N GLN A 92 3.00 -16.23 3.01
CA GLN A 92 1.79 -16.40 3.81
C GLN A 92 0.50 -15.98 3.06
N GLY A 93 0.62 -15.37 1.87
CA GLY A 93 -0.47 -14.67 1.19
C GLY A 93 -0.66 -14.94 -0.30
N GLN A 94 -0.52 -16.17 -0.81
CA GLN A 94 -1.01 -16.64 -2.16
C GLN A 94 0.01 -16.84 -3.31
N TYR A 95 1.34 -16.79 -3.09
CA TYR A 95 2.31 -17.09 -4.16
C TYR A 95 2.94 -18.49 -4.01
N GLU A 96 2.37 -19.50 -4.68
CA GLU A 96 2.87 -20.90 -4.61
C GLU A 96 4.26 -21.10 -5.25
N LYS A 97 4.71 -20.21 -6.14
CA LYS A 97 6.08 -20.21 -6.71
C LYS A 97 6.56 -18.79 -6.99
N ALA A 98 7.53 -18.29 -6.20
CA ALA A 98 8.19 -17.02 -6.48
C ALA A 98 8.93 -17.09 -7.82
N LYS A 99 8.64 -16.12 -8.72
CA LYS A 99 9.30 -16.01 -10.04
C LYS A 99 10.62 -15.24 -10.00
N TRP A 100 10.97 -14.70 -8.83
CA TRP A 100 12.19 -13.95 -8.56
C TRP A 100 13.09 -14.72 -7.58
N ASN A 101 14.38 -14.47 -7.66
CA ASN A 101 15.37 -14.91 -6.69
C ASN A 101 16.50 -13.88 -6.61
N ALA A 102 17.40 -14.02 -5.63
CA ALA A 102 18.52 -13.10 -5.45
C ALA A 102 19.45 -13.06 -6.68
N ASP A 103 19.68 -14.20 -7.34
CA ASP A 103 20.55 -14.26 -8.51
C ASP A 103 20.00 -13.45 -9.69
N LEU A 104 18.69 -13.51 -9.93
CA LEU A 104 18.03 -12.76 -10.99
C LEU A 104 18.09 -11.26 -10.73
N ILE A 105 17.89 -10.85 -9.48
CA ILE A 105 17.94 -9.43 -9.09
C ILE A 105 19.37 -8.89 -9.16
N HIS A 106 20.35 -9.66 -8.67
CA HIS A 106 21.77 -9.30 -8.78
C HIS A 106 22.22 -9.21 -10.25
N ASN A 107 21.70 -10.09 -11.11
CA ASN A 107 21.92 -10.06 -12.56
C ASN A 107 21.10 -8.98 -13.30
N LYS A 108 20.45 -8.06 -12.56
CA LYS A 108 19.66 -6.95 -13.10
C LYS A 108 18.49 -7.37 -14.00
N ASP A 109 17.90 -8.55 -13.73
CA ASP A 109 16.69 -8.99 -14.42
C ASP A 109 15.53 -8.04 -14.07
N THR A 110 15.19 -7.20 -15.04
CA THR A 110 14.17 -6.17 -14.88
C THR A 110 12.81 -6.75 -14.57
N VAL A 111 12.47 -7.88 -15.20
CA VAL A 111 11.16 -8.51 -15.03
C VAL A 111 11.05 -9.12 -13.64
N ALA A 112 12.11 -9.79 -13.16
CA ALA A 112 12.15 -10.31 -11.81
C ALA A 112 12.05 -9.19 -10.75
N ILE A 113 12.73 -8.05 -10.97
CA ILE A 113 12.66 -6.88 -10.09
C ILE A 113 11.25 -6.28 -10.08
N ILE A 114 10.63 -6.07 -11.25
CA ILE A 114 9.27 -5.55 -11.34
C ILE A 114 8.28 -6.49 -10.65
N GLN A 115 8.33 -7.80 -10.94
CA GLN A 115 7.44 -8.78 -10.32
C GLN A 115 7.57 -8.83 -8.80
N LEU A 116 8.81 -8.78 -8.28
CA LEU A 116 9.05 -8.67 -6.84
C LEU A 116 8.41 -7.40 -6.27
N LEU A 117 8.67 -6.24 -6.87
CA LEU A 117 8.15 -4.98 -6.38
C LEU A 117 6.62 -4.91 -6.45
N VAL A 118 6.01 -5.41 -7.52
CA VAL A 118 4.56 -5.55 -7.65
C VAL A 118 4.03 -6.48 -6.57
N ALA A 119 4.68 -7.61 -6.30
CA ALA A 119 4.26 -8.52 -5.23
C ALA A 119 4.34 -7.87 -3.84
N ILE A 120 5.42 -7.14 -3.54
CA ILE A 120 5.55 -6.34 -2.30
C ILE A 120 4.45 -5.29 -2.25
N ALA A 121 4.26 -4.53 -3.33
CA ALA A 121 3.25 -3.49 -3.43
C ALA A 121 1.84 -4.07 -3.22
N VAL A 122 1.50 -5.21 -3.83
CA VAL A 122 0.20 -5.85 -3.65
C VAL A 122 0.04 -6.42 -2.25
N PHE A 123 1.06 -7.09 -1.71
CA PHE A 123 1.02 -7.69 -0.37
C PHE A 123 0.85 -6.65 0.73
N PHE A 124 1.66 -5.58 0.69
CA PHE A 124 1.51 -4.43 1.60
C PHE A 124 0.39 -3.47 1.15
N ARG A 125 -0.28 -3.81 0.04
CA ARG A 125 -1.33 -3.06 -0.63
C ARG A 125 -0.95 -1.61 -0.92
N ALA A 126 0.28 -1.26 -1.26
CA ALA A 126 0.74 0.10 -1.56
C ALA A 126 -0.31 0.99 -2.27
N PRO A 127 -0.34 2.31 -2.02
CA PRO A 127 -1.28 3.26 -2.64
C PRO A 127 -0.94 3.51 -4.12
N VAL A 128 -0.88 2.44 -4.91
CA VAL A 128 -0.48 2.42 -6.32
C VAL A 128 -1.45 1.52 -7.06
N ARG A 129 -2.07 2.07 -8.09
CA ARG A 129 -2.95 1.32 -8.99
C ARG A 129 -2.18 1.00 -10.26
N PHE A 130 -1.80 -0.27 -10.41
CA PHE A 130 -1.13 -0.74 -11.59
C PHE A 130 -2.14 -0.99 -12.72
N PRO A 131 -1.76 -0.75 -13.99
CA PRO A 131 -2.54 -1.23 -15.13
C PRO A 131 -2.69 -2.75 -15.07
N GLU A 132 -3.87 -3.27 -15.41
CA GLU A 132 -4.19 -4.70 -15.30
C GLU A 132 -3.64 -5.51 -16.47
N TYR A 133 -3.18 -6.75 -16.22
CA TYR A 133 -2.74 -7.68 -17.25
C TYR A 133 -1.61 -7.14 -18.16
N VAL A 134 -0.66 -6.41 -17.59
CA VAL A 134 0.56 -6.02 -18.32
C VAL A 134 1.47 -7.24 -18.40
N ASN A 135 1.89 -7.54 -19.63
CA ASN A 135 2.82 -8.61 -19.94
C ASN A 135 4.09 -7.99 -20.54
N ALA A 136 5.24 -8.59 -20.22
CA ALA A 136 6.52 -8.24 -20.80
C ALA A 136 7.12 -9.47 -21.48
N GLN A 137 7.66 -9.26 -22.67
CA GLN A 137 8.42 -10.26 -23.40
C GLN A 137 9.89 -10.18 -23.00
N ILE A 138 10.46 -11.35 -22.73
CA ILE A 138 11.86 -11.53 -22.36
C ILE A 138 12.55 -12.44 -23.36
N LEU A 139 13.79 -12.09 -23.68
CA LEU A 139 14.72 -12.91 -24.43
C LEU A 139 15.57 -13.68 -23.43
N VAL A 140 15.44 -15.01 -23.43
CA VAL A 140 16.29 -15.89 -22.62
C VAL A 140 17.35 -16.49 -23.51
N VAL A 141 18.61 -16.16 -23.21
CA VAL A 141 19.79 -16.65 -23.91
C VAL A 141 20.48 -17.67 -23.01
N GLN A 142 20.50 -18.92 -23.45
CA GLN A 142 21.16 -20.02 -22.75
C GLN A 142 22.33 -20.55 -23.59
N LYS A 143 23.52 -20.56 -23.00
CA LYS A 143 24.69 -21.20 -23.61
C LYS A 143 24.68 -22.68 -23.25
N LYS A 144 24.38 -23.56 -24.21
CA LYS A 144 24.40 -25.02 -24.06
C LYS A 144 25.26 -25.63 -25.16
N ASP A 145 26.24 -26.46 -24.80
CA ASP A 145 27.13 -27.15 -25.74
C ASP A 145 27.83 -26.23 -26.76
N ASN A 146 28.35 -25.09 -26.28
CA ASN A 146 28.98 -24.04 -27.09
C ASN A 146 28.09 -23.36 -28.15
N GLN A 147 26.79 -23.64 -28.16
CA GLN A 147 25.79 -22.96 -28.98
C GLN A 147 24.93 -22.03 -28.11
N LEU A 148 24.63 -20.84 -28.64
CA LEU A 148 23.69 -19.91 -28.02
C LEU A 148 22.28 -20.26 -28.47
N LYS A 149 21.45 -20.75 -27.55
CA LYS A 149 20.02 -20.92 -27.78
C LYS A 149 19.28 -19.72 -27.20
N SER A 150 18.59 -18.98 -28.07
CA SER A 150 17.71 -17.89 -27.67
C SER A 150 16.25 -18.32 -27.77
N ARG A 151 15.44 -17.99 -26.76
CA ARG A 151 13.99 -18.18 -26.80
C ARG A 151 13.28 -16.94 -26.26
N TYR A 152 12.13 -16.63 -26.82
CA TYR A 152 11.24 -15.59 -26.32
C TYR A 152 10.26 -16.19 -25.33
N ILE A 153 10.08 -15.54 -24.19
CA ILE A 153 9.09 -15.92 -23.18
C ILE A 153 8.27 -14.67 -22.88
N THR A 154 6.98 -14.81 -22.70
CA THR A 154 6.13 -13.72 -22.22
C THR A 154 5.82 -13.97 -20.76
N GLU A 155 6.13 -13.01 -19.91
CA GLU A 155 5.82 -13.05 -18.49
C GLU A 155 4.88 -11.93 -18.09
N GLN A 156 3.90 -12.28 -17.25
CA GLN A 156 2.98 -11.31 -16.68
C GLN A 156 3.66 -10.50 -15.58
N LEU A 157 3.58 -9.17 -15.68
CA LEU A 157 4.05 -8.21 -14.69
C LEU A 157 2.96 -7.87 -13.67
N THR A 158 1.73 -7.67 -14.14
CA THR A 158 0.59 -7.28 -13.30
C THR A 158 -0.61 -8.18 -13.56
N THR A 159 -1.34 -8.51 -12.50
CA THR A 159 -2.63 -9.21 -12.56
C THR A 159 -3.76 -8.22 -12.31
N THR A 160 -4.98 -8.71 -12.08
CA THR A 160 -5.99 -7.92 -11.38
C THR A 160 -5.49 -7.61 -9.98
N GLN A 161 -5.50 -6.33 -9.62
CA GLN A 161 -5.46 -5.96 -8.22
C GLN A 161 -6.90 -6.12 -7.72
N PRO A 162 -7.20 -7.09 -6.84
CA PRO A 162 -8.49 -7.05 -6.14
C PRO A 162 -8.61 -5.66 -5.52
N GLU A 163 -9.79 -5.03 -5.66
CA GLU A 163 -10.06 -3.69 -5.11
C GLU A 163 -9.33 -3.53 -3.80
N LEU A 164 -8.53 -2.46 -3.67
CA LEU A 164 -7.65 -2.15 -2.55
C LEU A 164 -8.43 -2.30 -1.23
N GLY A 165 -8.53 -3.53 -0.76
CA GLY A 165 -9.28 -3.87 0.41
C GLY A 165 -8.52 -3.33 1.60
N VAL A 166 -9.25 -2.93 2.62
CA VAL A 166 -8.70 -2.49 3.89
C VAL A 166 -7.80 -3.58 4.49
N LYS A 167 -6.62 -3.19 4.99
CA LYS A 167 -5.63 -4.06 5.64
C LYS A 167 -6.31 -4.94 6.71
N GLY A 168 -6.30 -6.27 6.54
CA GLY A 168 -6.83 -7.22 7.54
C GLY A 168 -7.52 -8.45 6.95
N GLU A 169 -7.59 -9.53 7.74
CA GLU A 169 -8.52 -10.66 7.51
C GLU A 169 -9.93 -10.14 7.25
N ARG A 170 -10.70 -10.84 6.39
CA ARG A 170 -12.10 -10.49 6.11
C ARG A 170 -12.84 -10.30 7.43
N ASP A 171 -13.31 -9.09 7.67
CA ASP A 171 -14.01 -8.78 8.90
C ASP A 171 -15.53 -8.90 8.71
N ALA A 172 -16.27 -8.76 9.81
CA ALA A 172 -17.72 -8.86 9.76
C ALA A 172 -18.33 -7.84 8.78
N PHE A 173 -17.67 -6.69 8.55
CA PHE A 173 -18.09 -5.67 7.58
C PHE A 173 -17.96 -6.17 6.14
N ASP A 174 -16.95 -6.97 5.79
CA ASP A 174 -16.85 -7.57 4.45
C ASP A 174 -18.03 -8.50 4.17
N THR A 175 -18.36 -9.40 5.11
CA THR A 175 -19.52 -10.30 4.97
C THR A 175 -20.86 -9.53 4.96
N LEU A 176 -20.94 -8.42 5.70
CA LEU A 176 -22.15 -7.59 5.77
C LEU A 176 -22.39 -6.82 4.48
N PHE A 177 -21.33 -6.36 3.81
CA PHE A 177 -21.42 -5.78 2.47
C PHE A 177 -21.77 -6.83 1.40
N ASP A 178 -21.19 -8.03 1.48
CA ASP A 178 -21.38 -9.08 0.46
C ASP A 178 -22.77 -9.75 0.54
N TYR A 179 -23.32 -9.94 1.75
CA TYR A 179 -24.51 -10.77 1.98
C TYR A 179 -25.61 -10.12 2.85
N GLY A 180 -25.42 -8.88 3.32
CA GLY A 180 -26.32 -8.24 4.30
C GLY A 180 -26.70 -6.78 4.01
N PRO A 181 -27.21 -6.44 2.80
CA PRO A 181 -27.55 -5.06 2.45
C PRO A 181 -28.58 -4.42 3.41
N ASP A 182 -29.55 -5.19 3.90
CA ASP A 182 -30.56 -4.70 4.86
C ASP A 182 -29.96 -4.38 6.23
N LYS A 183 -29.00 -5.21 6.68
CA LYS A 183 -28.25 -4.96 7.92
C LYS A 183 -27.31 -3.78 7.74
N LEU A 184 -26.73 -3.61 6.55
CA LEU A 184 -25.85 -2.48 6.24
C LEU A 184 -26.63 -1.15 6.31
N ALA A 185 -27.86 -1.12 5.78
CA ALA A 185 -28.73 0.05 5.88
C ALA A 185 -29.03 0.40 7.35
N HIS A 186 -29.30 -0.60 8.20
CA HIS A 186 -29.48 -0.39 9.64
C HIS A 186 -28.22 0.15 10.33
N VAL A 187 -27.05 -0.42 10.02
CA VAL A 187 -25.76 0.05 10.57
C VAL A 187 -25.48 1.48 10.13
N LYS A 188 -25.68 1.81 8.85
CA LYS A 188 -25.53 3.18 8.32
C LYS A 188 -26.44 4.16 9.07
N SER A 189 -27.72 3.83 9.23
CA SER A 189 -28.69 4.66 9.95
C SER A 189 -28.28 4.87 11.42
N SER A 190 -27.83 3.81 12.10
CA SER A 190 -27.36 3.91 13.49
C SER A 190 -26.10 4.76 13.64
N LEU A 191 -25.14 4.65 12.70
CA LEU A 191 -23.92 5.45 12.73
C LEU A 191 -24.21 6.91 12.39
N LEU A 192 -25.15 7.17 11.48
CA LEU A 192 -25.60 8.52 11.16
C LEU A 192 -26.27 9.18 12.38
N ALA A 193 -27.15 8.46 13.06
CA ALA A 193 -27.76 8.93 14.30
C ALA A 193 -26.72 9.21 15.40
N PHE A 194 -25.70 8.35 15.53
CA PHE A 194 -24.58 8.59 16.45
C PHE A 194 -23.81 9.85 16.09
N CYS A 195 -23.40 10.03 14.83
CA CYS A 195 -22.68 11.22 14.39
C CYS A 195 -23.49 12.49 14.68
N ASN A 196 -24.78 12.50 14.33
CA ASN A 196 -25.67 13.65 14.56
C ASN A 196 -25.93 13.91 16.05
N LYS A 197 -25.98 12.88 16.91
CA LYS A 197 -26.09 13.07 18.37
C LYS A 197 -24.95 13.93 18.92
N HIS A 198 -23.73 13.75 18.40
CA HIS A 198 -22.56 14.51 18.86
C HIS A 198 -22.39 15.82 18.08
N LEU A 199 -22.43 15.78 16.75
CA LEU A 199 -22.17 16.94 15.89
C LEU A 199 -23.26 18.03 15.96
N ASN A 200 -24.51 17.67 16.30
CA ASN A 200 -25.56 18.67 16.53
C ASN A 200 -25.24 19.59 17.71
N LYS A 201 -24.36 19.20 18.65
CA LYS A 201 -23.91 20.08 19.75
C LYS A 201 -23.17 21.32 19.25
N ILE A 202 -22.62 21.27 18.03
CA ILE A 202 -21.92 22.36 17.36
C ILE A 202 -22.66 22.83 16.09
N ASN A 203 -23.96 22.53 15.98
CA ASN A 203 -24.81 22.85 14.83
C ASN A 203 -24.33 22.27 13.49
N LEU A 204 -23.68 21.11 13.51
CA LEU A 204 -23.34 20.36 12.30
C LEU A 204 -24.24 19.14 12.16
N GLU A 205 -24.83 19.00 10.97
CA GLU A 205 -25.66 17.86 10.60
C GLU A 205 -24.98 17.05 9.49
N VAL A 206 -25.05 15.73 9.66
CA VAL A 206 -24.58 14.72 8.72
C VAL A 206 -25.79 14.04 8.09
N THR A 207 -25.95 14.24 6.78
CA THR A 207 -26.96 13.60 5.94
C THR A 207 -26.35 12.51 5.07
N ASP A 208 -25.05 12.61 4.78
CA ASP A 208 -24.32 11.68 3.92
C ASP A 208 -22.96 11.31 4.51
N LEU A 209 -22.87 10.07 5.00
CA LEU A 209 -21.64 9.48 5.54
C LEU A 209 -20.56 9.27 4.48
N GLU A 210 -20.93 9.20 3.20
CA GLU A 210 -19.98 8.93 2.12
C GLU A 210 -19.17 10.18 1.76
N ASN A 211 -19.84 11.32 1.59
CA ASN A 211 -19.20 12.56 1.12
C ASN A 211 -18.75 13.51 2.23
N GLN A 212 -19.46 13.59 3.35
CA GLN A 212 -19.17 14.62 4.36
C GLN A 212 -17.95 14.30 5.24
N PHE A 213 -17.44 13.07 5.23
CA PHE A 213 -16.22 12.70 5.97
C PHE A 213 -14.95 12.72 5.12
N LYS A 214 -15.06 12.94 3.80
CA LYS A 214 -13.91 12.87 2.86
C LYS A 214 -12.86 13.94 3.11
N ASP A 215 -13.25 15.08 3.67
CA ASP A 215 -12.35 16.19 3.99
C ASP A 215 -11.68 16.07 5.36
N GLY A 216 -12.04 15.05 6.14
CA GLY A 216 -11.53 14.80 7.49
C GLY A 216 -12.02 15.77 8.57
N VAL A 217 -12.70 16.86 8.22
CA VAL A 217 -13.13 17.90 9.18
C VAL A 217 -14.13 17.33 10.17
N TYR A 218 -15.13 16.62 9.67
CA TYR A 218 -16.15 15.97 10.50
C TYR A 218 -15.55 14.90 11.42
N LEU A 219 -14.50 14.18 10.99
CA LEU A 219 -13.80 13.22 11.84
C LEU A 219 -13.05 13.90 12.99
N VAL A 220 -12.33 14.99 12.69
CA VAL A 220 -11.58 15.76 13.70
C VAL A 220 -12.53 16.35 14.75
N LEU A 221 -13.62 16.97 14.31
CA LEU A 221 -14.62 17.56 15.19
C LEU A 221 -15.36 16.50 16.01
N LEU A 222 -15.71 15.36 15.41
CA LEU A 222 -16.32 14.25 16.11
C LEU A 222 -15.40 13.72 17.22
N MET A 223 -14.10 13.56 16.94
CA MET A 223 -13.12 13.13 17.96
C MET A 223 -13.04 14.10 19.13
N GLY A 224 -12.94 15.42 18.86
CA GLY A 224 -12.93 16.42 19.93
C GLY A 224 -14.19 16.38 20.81
N LEU A 225 -15.36 16.17 20.19
CA LEU A 225 -16.64 16.06 20.91
C LEU A 225 -16.79 14.76 21.72
N LEU A 226 -16.16 13.67 21.28
CA LEU A 226 -16.21 12.38 21.97
C LEU A 226 -15.30 12.38 23.20
N GLU A 227 -14.12 12.97 23.09
CA GLU A 227 -13.15 13.11 24.19
C GLU A 227 -13.42 14.33 25.09
N GLY A 228 -14.29 15.24 24.65
CA GLY A 228 -14.68 16.42 25.43
C GLY A 228 -13.63 17.54 25.44
N TYR A 229 -12.72 17.56 24.46
CA TYR A 229 -11.75 18.64 24.29
C TYR A 229 -12.00 19.45 23.01
N PHE A 230 -11.57 20.71 23.05
CA PHE A 230 -11.59 21.56 21.86
C PHE A 230 -10.35 21.31 21.01
N VAL A 231 -10.57 21.02 19.73
CA VAL A 231 -9.48 20.92 18.76
C VAL A 231 -9.18 22.31 18.19
N PRO A 232 -7.96 22.84 18.33
CA PRO A 232 -7.63 24.14 17.76
C PRO A 232 -7.78 24.18 16.24
N LEU A 233 -8.48 25.20 15.73
CA LEU A 233 -8.79 25.34 14.30
C LEU A 233 -7.56 25.59 13.41
N TYR A 234 -6.40 25.89 13.99
CA TYR A 234 -5.15 26.03 13.24
C TYR A 234 -4.43 24.69 13.00
N ASN A 235 -4.90 23.59 13.59
CA ASN A 235 -4.31 22.26 13.41
C ASN A 235 -4.88 21.50 12.19
N PHE A 236 -5.97 21.98 11.61
CA PHE A 236 -6.65 21.32 10.49
C PHE A 236 -7.35 22.34 9.60
N ASP A 237 -7.50 22.04 8.32
CA ASP A 237 -8.11 22.92 7.34
C ASP A 237 -9.64 22.75 7.32
N LEU A 238 -10.39 23.75 7.82
CA LEU A 238 -11.86 23.76 7.76
C LEU A 238 -12.43 23.72 6.34
N GLN A 239 -11.68 24.21 5.36
CA GLN A 239 -12.05 24.21 3.94
C GLN A 239 -10.94 23.52 3.13
N ALA A 240 -10.79 22.21 3.32
CA ALA A 240 -9.82 21.41 2.58
C ALA A 240 -10.24 21.27 1.10
N LEU A 241 -9.71 22.17 0.26
CA LEU A 241 -9.97 22.19 -1.18
C LEU A 241 -9.00 21.29 -1.94
N THR A 242 -7.77 21.12 -1.44
CA THR A 242 -6.75 20.28 -2.09
C THR A 242 -6.75 18.86 -1.53
N TYR A 243 -6.29 17.90 -2.34
CA TYR A 243 -6.16 16.51 -1.90
C TYR A 243 -5.23 16.37 -0.69
N ASP A 244 -4.11 17.10 -0.70
CA ASP A 244 -3.12 17.06 0.38
C ASP A 244 -3.68 17.59 1.71
N GLN A 245 -4.48 18.68 1.68
CA GLN A 245 -5.16 19.20 2.88
C GLN A 245 -6.11 18.17 3.48
N LYS A 246 -6.88 17.47 2.64
CA LYS A 246 -7.78 16.39 3.10
C LYS A 246 -7.00 15.26 3.76
N ILE A 247 -5.88 14.85 3.17
CA ILE A 247 -5.00 13.82 3.75
C ILE A 247 -4.44 14.28 5.09
N GLN A 248 -4.04 15.54 5.23
CA GLN A 248 -3.56 16.11 6.50
C GLN A 248 -4.65 16.06 7.57
N ASN A 249 -5.87 16.50 7.26
CA ASN A 249 -7.00 16.46 8.19
C ASN A 249 -7.31 15.04 8.68
N VAL A 250 -7.41 14.05 7.77
CA VAL A 250 -7.69 12.67 8.16
C VAL A 250 -6.52 12.07 8.94
N THR A 251 -5.27 12.40 8.58
CA THR A 251 -4.08 11.99 9.34
C THR A 251 -4.12 12.54 10.76
N PHE A 252 -4.50 13.81 10.92
CA PHE A 252 -4.64 14.44 12.21
C PHE A 252 -5.77 13.81 13.04
N ALA A 253 -6.92 13.49 12.43
CA ALA A 253 -7.98 12.73 13.09
C ALA A 253 -7.49 11.36 13.62
N TYR A 254 -6.62 10.68 12.87
CA TYR A 254 -6.03 9.40 13.30
C TYR A 254 -5.04 9.57 14.44
N GLN A 255 -4.30 10.68 14.48
CA GLN A 255 -3.42 11.00 15.61
C GLN A 255 -4.26 11.23 16.87
N LEU A 256 -5.36 11.98 16.77
CA LEU A 256 -6.29 12.17 17.90
C LEU A 256 -6.88 10.84 18.39
N MET A 257 -7.23 9.93 17.48
CA MET A 257 -7.67 8.58 17.84
C MET A 257 -6.57 7.82 18.60
N TYR A 258 -5.32 7.88 18.12
CA TYR A 258 -4.20 7.20 18.76
C TYR A 258 -3.91 7.75 20.16
N GLU A 259 -4.00 9.07 20.35
CA GLU A 259 -3.88 9.72 21.67
C GLU A 259 -5.02 9.34 22.62
N ALA A 260 -6.21 9.06 22.08
CA ALA A 260 -7.37 8.56 22.83
C ALA A 260 -7.34 7.03 23.07
N ASP A 261 -6.16 6.39 23.01
CA ASP A 261 -5.94 4.94 23.16
C ASP A 261 -6.73 4.07 22.15
N PHE A 262 -7.08 4.58 20.97
CA PHE A 262 -7.62 3.72 19.91
C PHE A 262 -6.54 2.84 19.30
N GLN A 263 -6.93 1.59 19.01
CA GLN A 263 -6.19 0.80 18.03
C GLN A 263 -6.20 1.53 16.69
N ARG A 264 -5.01 1.70 16.12
CA ARG A 264 -4.81 2.40 14.84
C ARG A 264 -5.84 1.90 13.82
N PRO A 265 -6.64 2.79 13.21
CA PRO A 265 -7.64 2.38 12.24
C PRO A 265 -7.01 1.55 11.10
N ARG A 266 -7.68 0.46 10.73
CA ARG A 266 -7.24 -0.40 9.61
C ARG A 266 -7.39 0.31 8.26
N ALA A 267 -8.42 1.15 8.14
CA ALA A 267 -8.68 1.99 6.98
C ALA A 267 -7.56 3.01 6.80
N ARG A 268 -7.17 3.31 5.56
CA ARG A 268 -6.13 4.30 5.30
C ARG A 268 -6.72 5.69 5.19
N VAL A 269 -5.85 6.67 5.41
CA VAL A 269 -6.20 8.08 5.19
C VAL A 269 -6.63 8.33 3.75
N GLN A 270 -5.97 7.71 2.75
CA GLN A 270 -6.36 7.85 1.34
C GLN A 270 -7.73 7.26 1.05
N ASP A 271 -8.11 6.16 1.70
CA ASP A 271 -9.39 5.49 1.47
C ASP A 271 -10.55 6.41 1.90
N ILE A 272 -10.38 7.11 3.03
CA ILE A 272 -11.34 8.09 3.51
C ILE A 272 -11.42 9.30 2.57
N VAL A 273 -10.28 9.86 2.17
CA VAL A 273 -10.26 11.02 1.25
C VAL A 273 -10.84 10.69 -0.11
N ASN A 274 -10.65 9.46 -0.60
CA ASN A 274 -11.23 8.98 -1.85
C ASN A 274 -12.72 8.65 -1.72
N GLY A 275 -13.26 8.61 -0.50
CA GLY A 275 -14.67 8.35 -0.27
C GLY A 275 -15.06 6.89 -0.21
N ASP A 276 -14.14 6.01 0.17
CA ASP A 276 -14.49 4.62 0.40
C ASP A 276 -15.43 4.51 1.61
N LEU A 277 -16.72 4.31 1.30
CA LEU A 277 -17.77 4.15 2.29
C LEU A 277 -17.48 3.00 3.27
N LYS A 278 -16.83 1.92 2.80
CA LYS A 278 -16.52 0.77 3.66
C LYS A 278 -15.51 1.16 4.73
N SER A 279 -14.47 1.89 4.36
CA SER A 279 -13.48 2.44 5.27
C SER A 279 -14.09 3.44 6.25
N THR A 280 -14.91 4.37 5.78
CA THR A 280 -15.57 5.37 6.65
C THR A 280 -16.47 4.70 7.68
N LEU A 281 -17.30 3.74 7.28
CA LEU A 281 -18.19 3.04 8.21
C LEU A 281 -17.44 2.23 9.25
N ARG A 282 -16.30 1.61 8.89
CA ARG A 282 -15.46 0.89 9.86
C ARG A 282 -14.92 1.80 10.95
N ILE A 283 -14.43 2.99 10.58
CA ILE A 283 -13.94 3.97 11.55
C ILE A 283 -15.07 4.44 12.46
N LEU A 284 -16.19 4.86 11.87
CA LEU A 284 -17.35 5.32 12.62
C LEU A 284 -17.90 4.23 13.55
N HIS A 285 -17.91 2.97 13.11
CA HIS A 285 -18.32 1.84 13.93
C HIS A 285 -17.35 1.58 15.08
N SER A 286 -16.05 1.74 14.86
CA SER A 286 -15.04 1.66 15.92
C SER A 286 -15.30 2.72 16.99
N LEU A 287 -15.53 3.97 16.57
CA LEU A 287 -15.89 5.07 17.46
C LEU A 287 -17.20 4.77 18.20
N PHE A 288 -18.25 4.37 17.48
CA PHE A 288 -19.54 4.01 18.08
C PHE A 288 -19.38 2.91 19.14
N THR A 289 -18.63 1.85 18.87
CA THR A 289 -18.48 0.73 19.80
C THR A 289 -17.82 1.16 21.11
N ARG A 290 -16.87 2.08 21.04
CA ARG A 290 -16.16 2.63 22.21
C ARG A 290 -17.01 3.64 22.98
N TYR A 291 -17.67 4.56 22.28
CA TYR A 291 -18.39 5.68 22.87
C TYR A 291 -19.90 5.50 22.92
N LYS A 292 -20.45 4.31 22.67
CA LYS A 292 -21.90 4.03 22.76
C LYS A 292 -22.53 4.38 24.11
N HIS A 293 -21.72 4.49 25.16
CA HIS A 293 -22.14 4.80 26.53
C HIS A 293 -22.04 6.29 26.89
N VAL A 294 -21.49 7.12 25.99
CA VAL A 294 -21.34 8.57 26.14
C VAL A 294 -22.45 9.29 25.36
#